data_AF-A0A8S8XII1-F1
#
_entry.id   AF-A0A8S8XII1-F1
#
_cell.length_a   1.000
_cell.length_b   1.000
_cell.length_c   1.000
_cell.angle_alpha   90.00
_cell.angle_beta   90.00
_cell.angle_gamma   90.00
#
_symmetry.space_group_name_H-M   'P 1'
#
loop_
_entity.id
_entity.type
_entity.pdbx_description
1 polymer ?
#
loop_
_entity_poly.entity_id
_entity_poly.type
_entity_poly.pdbx_seq_one_letter_code
_entity_poly.pdbx_strand_id
1 'polypeptide(L)'
;MTQTWLTVDCDDFRHIPKHYGHPTRSKSPILSQKLSPEFKLGMRGFEHWLSTHENPVTLFVIADSLENQEFCLWLKGIITEYSNRITIGCHGLTHKSWSAWPEDAEQFSQSITQAIEQISGFVGENFRPWFRAPAGYMAPWMVAPLVDCGIIVDSSINDSILTRVKAGGGNTWQQVVIPANKLVC
;
A
#
# COMPACT_ATOMS: atom_id res chain seq x y z
N MET A 1 23.03 5.30 15.08
CA MET A 1 22.55 3.96 14.70
C MET A 1 21.53 4.15 13.60
N THR A 2 21.67 3.46 12.47
CA THR A 2 20.63 3.43 11.44
C THR A 2 19.49 2.56 11.95
N GLN A 3 18.31 3.15 12.14
CA GLN A 3 17.11 2.41 12.52
C GLN A 3 16.54 1.77 11.25
N THR A 4 16.42 0.44 11.24
CA THR A 4 15.85 -0.29 10.11
C THR A 4 14.32 -0.21 10.18
N TRP A 5 13.68 0.23 9.09
CA TRP A 5 12.23 0.22 8.97
C TRP A 5 11.78 -1.06 8.26
N LEU A 6 11.03 -1.91 8.98
CA LEU A 6 10.46 -3.14 8.44
C LEU A 6 9.06 -2.86 7.91
N THR A 7 8.82 -3.15 6.63
CA THR A 7 7.54 -2.87 5.98
C THR A 7 7.09 -4.06 5.14
N VAL A 8 5.79 -4.34 5.12
CA VAL A 8 5.18 -5.42 4.33
C VAL A 8 3.95 -4.89 3.60
N ASP A 9 3.83 -5.24 2.32
CA ASP A 9 2.66 -4.92 1.49
C ASP A 9 1.74 -6.14 1.49
N CYS A 10 0.47 -5.95 1.84
CA CYS A 10 -0.50 -7.03 2.00
C CYS A 10 -1.13 -7.48 0.67
N ASP A 11 -0.29 -7.80 -0.31
CA ASP A 11 -0.72 -8.13 -1.67
C ASP A 11 -1.00 -9.62 -1.85
N ASP A 12 -2.27 -10.00 -1.99
CA ASP A 12 -2.65 -11.29 -2.59
C ASP A 12 -2.48 -11.31 -4.13
N PHE A 13 -2.47 -12.49 -4.75
CA PHE A 13 -2.34 -12.69 -6.19
C PHE A 13 -3.30 -11.86 -7.02
N ARG A 14 -4.54 -11.63 -6.55
CA ARG A 14 -5.51 -10.80 -7.27
C ARG A 14 -5.04 -9.36 -7.48
N HIS A 15 -4.14 -8.87 -6.63
CA HIS A 15 -3.59 -7.51 -6.69
C HIS A 15 -2.38 -7.39 -7.62
N ILE A 16 -1.73 -8.49 -7.99
CA ILE A 16 -0.56 -8.43 -8.87
C ILE A 16 -0.95 -7.78 -10.21
N PRO A 17 -0.11 -6.92 -10.82
CA PRO A 17 -0.43 -6.20 -12.07
C PRO A 17 -0.94 -7.06 -13.24
N LYS A 18 -0.60 -8.36 -13.27
CA LYS A 18 -1.10 -9.33 -14.25
C LYS A 18 -2.62 -9.56 -14.14
N HIS A 19 -3.14 -9.47 -12.92
CA HIS A 19 -4.51 -9.76 -12.55
C HIS A 19 -5.33 -8.47 -12.39
N TYR A 20 -4.74 -7.37 -11.91
CA TYR A 20 -5.47 -6.11 -11.75
C TYR A 20 -4.57 -4.86 -11.80
N GLY A 21 -5.17 -3.69 -12.04
CA GLY A 21 -4.59 -2.39 -11.69
C GLY A 21 -3.68 -1.71 -12.73
N HIS A 22 -3.18 -2.43 -13.75
CA HIS A 22 -2.24 -1.87 -14.73
C HIS A 22 -2.77 -2.00 -16.18
N PRO A 23 -2.81 -0.92 -16.98
CA PRO A 23 -3.59 -0.87 -18.23
C PRO A 23 -3.18 -1.90 -19.28
N THR A 24 -1.89 -2.20 -19.38
CA THR A 24 -1.35 -3.13 -20.40
C THR A 24 -0.94 -4.50 -19.86
N ARG A 25 -0.90 -4.66 -18.53
CA ARG A 25 -0.42 -5.90 -17.88
C ARG A 25 -1.57 -6.74 -17.34
N SER A 26 -2.69 -6.12 -16.97
CA SER A 26 -3.86 -6.81 -16.46
C SER A 26 -4.57 -7.57 -17.58
N LYS A 27 -4.20 -8.85 -17.76
CA LYS A 27 -4.65 -9.72 -18.86
C LYS A 27 -5.45 -10.93 -18.38
N SER A 28 -5.40 -11.25 -17.08
CA SER A 28 -6.02 -12.45 -16.54
C SER A 28 -6.67 -12.14 -15.18
N PRO A 29 -7.79 -11.39 -15.16
CA PRO A 29 -8.38 -10.93 -13.91
C PRO A 29 -8.81 -12.08 -12.99
N ILE A 30 -8.56 -11.93 -11.70
CA ILE A 30 -9.08 -12.80 -10.64
C ILE A 30 -10.20 -12.00 -9.95
N LEU A 31 -11.45 -12.37 -10.21
CA LEU A 31 -12.62 -11.67 -9.66
C LEU A 31 -13.02 -12.18 -8.27
N SER A 32 -12.45 -13.31 -7.84
CA SER A 32 -12.73 -13.90 -6.54
C SER A 32 -12.08 -13.07 -5.43
N GLN A 33 -12.88 -12.74 -4.41
CA GLN A 33 -12.41 -12.13 -3.16
C GLN A 33 -11.88 -13.16 -2.14
N LYS A 34 -11.84 -14.45 -2.50
CA LYS A 34 -11.23 -15.49 -1.65
C LYS A 34 -9.72 -15.31 -1.61
N LEU A 35 -9.15 -15.36 -0.41
CA LEU A 35 -7.70 -15.35 -0.23
C LEU A 35 -7.07 -16.59 -0.87
N SER A 36 -5.96 -16.41 -1.58
CA SER A 36 -5.20 -17.53 -2.12
C SER A 36 -4.61 -18.40 -1.01
N PRO A 37 -4.42 -19.71 -1.24
CA PRO A 37 -3.69 -20.58 -0.31
C PRO A 37 -2.30 -20.04 0.08
N GLU A 38 -1.61 -19.42 -0.87
CA GLU A 38 -0.28 -18.85 -0.73
C GLU A 38 -0.30 -17.61 0.16
N PHE A 39 -1.27 -16.71 -0.04
CA PHE A 39 -1.43 -15.55 0.83
C PHE A 39 -1.75 -15.97 2.27
N LYS A 40 -2.61 -16.97 2.46
CA LYS A 40 -2.87 -17.56 3.78
C LYS A 40 -1.63 -18.18 4.41
N LEU A 41 -0.76 -18.81 3.60
CA LEU A 41 0.52 -19.31 4.07
C LEU A 41 1.44 -18.16 4.50
N GLY A 42 1.47 -17.07 3.72
CA GLY A 42 2.16 -15.84 4.05
C GLY A 42 1.67 -15.21 5.37
N MET A 43 0.36 -15.16 5.59
CA MET A 43 -0.25 -14.68 6.85
C MET A 43 0.27 -15.45 8.06
N ARG A 44 0.27 -16.79 8.00
CA ARG A 44 0.81 -17.64 9.09
C ARG A 44 2.31 -17.52 9.25
N GLY A 45 3.04 -17.42 8.14
CA GLY A 45 4.50 -17.23 8.16
C GLY A 45 4.87 -15.88 8.77
N PHE A 46 4.11 -14.83 8.47
CA PHE A 46 4.26 -13.50 9.04
C PHE A 46 3.97 -13.48 10.54
N GLU A 47 2.89 -14.12 10.99
CA GLU A 47 2.59 -14.28 12.43
C GLU A 47 3.75 -14.94 13.17
N HIS A 48 4.25 -16.05 12.63
CA HIS A 48 5.39 -16.76 13.23
C HIS A 48 6.65 -15.90 13.22
N TRP A 49 6.95 -15.22 12.12
CA TRP A 49 8.11 -14.34 12.03
C TRP A 49 8.04 -13.19 13.05
N LEU A 50 6.87 -12.55 13.18
CA LEU A 50 6.64 -11.53 14.19
C LEU A 50 6.96 -12.08 15.58
N SER A 51 6.52 -13.30 15.93
CA SER A 51 6.77 -13.86 17.27
C SER A 51 8.25 -14.12 17.59
N THR A 52 9.17 -13.94 16.63
CA THR A 52 10.62 -14.16 16.83
C THR A 52 11.39 -12.90 17.20
N HIS A 53 10.78 -11.71 17.17
CA HIS A 53 11.46 -10.45 17.45
C HIS A 53 10.52 -9.36 17.98
N GLU A 54 11.10 -8.30 18.55
CA GLU A 54 10.35 -7.13 19.04
C GLU A 54 10.40 -5.91 18.11
N ASN A 55 11.11 -6.00 16.98
CA ASN A 55 11.19 -4.88 16.04
C ASN A 55 9.79 -4.44 15.54
N PRO A 56 9.54 -3.13 15.41
CA PRO A 56 8.29 -2.62 14.87
C PRO A 56 8.18 -2.88 13.36
N VAL A 57 6.96 -3.13 12.91
CA VAL A 57 6.63 -3.45 11.52
C VAL A 57 5.46 -2.60 11.05
N THR A 58 5.56 -2.09 9.82
CA THR A 58 4.46 -1.41 9.14
C THR A 58 3.83 -2.32 8.09
N LEU A 59 2.52 -2.53 8.18
CA LEU A 59 1.74 -3.20 7.15
C LEU A 59 1.06 -2.16 6.26
N PHE A 60 1.30 -2.19 4.97
CA PHE A 60 0.54 -1.42 3.99
C PHE A 60 -0.62 -2.28 3.50
N VAL A 61 -1.84 -1.88 3.86
CA VAL A 61 -3.07 -2.65 3.60
C VAL A 61 -3.82 -2.06 2.40
N ILE A 62 -4.28 -2.95 1.52
CA ILE A 62 -5.20 -2.59 0.44
C ILE A 62 -6.62 -2.65 1.01
N ALA A 63 -7.38 -1.56 0.92
CA ALA A 63 -8.64 -1.44 1.64
C ALA A 63 -9.69 -2.50 1.24
N ASP A 64 -9.73 -2.92 -0.04
CA ASP A 64 -10.63 -3.99 -0.49
C ASP A 64 -10.37 -5.35 0.17
N SER A 65 -9.19 -5.57 0.77
CA SER A 65 -8.88 -6.79 1.50
C SER A 65 -9.70 -6.90 2.79
N LEU A 66 -10.21 -5.77 3.29
CA LEU A 66 -11.13 -5.71 4.42
C LEU A 66 -12.55 -6.21 4.08
N GLU A 67 -12.87 -6.44 2.81
CA GLU A 67 -14.09 -7.15 2.40
C GLU A 67 -14.01 -8.65 2.70
N ASN A 68 -12.81 -9.18 2.93
CA ASN A 68 -12.60 -10.58 3.27
C ASN A 68 -12.57 -10.81 4.79
N GLN A 69 -13.55 -11.55 5.30
CA GLN A 69 -13.68 -11.80 6.74
C GLN A 69 -12.46 -12.54 7.34
N GLU A 70 -11.84 -13.46 6.61
CA GLU A 70 -10.67 -14.20 7.09
C GLU A 70 -9.46 -13.28 7.25
N PHE A 71 -9.24 -12.36 6.30
CA PHE A 71 -8.21 -11.33 6.42
C PHE A 71 -8.50 -10.39 7.60
N CYS A 72 -9.74 -9.96 7.76
CA CYS A 72 -10.16 -9.10 8.87
C CYS A 72 -9.90 -9.75 10.24
N LEU A 73 -10.24 -11.03 10.40
CA LEU A 73 -10.01 -11.75 11.65
C LEU A 73 -8.51 -11.88 11.94
N TRP A 74 -7.72 -12.20 10.92
CA TRP A 74 -6.27 -12.26 11.03
C TRP A 74 -5.66 -10.92 11.44
N LEU A 75 -6.01 -9.83 10.74
CA LEU A 75 -5.45 -8.50 11.01
C LEU A 75 -5.82 -8.01 12.42
N LYS A 76 -7.05 -8.28 12.87
CA LYS A 76 -7.46 -8.02 14.27
C LYS A 76 -6.64 -8.82 15.27
N GLY A 77 -6.34 -10.08 14.98
CA GLY A 77 -5.47 -10.92 15.80
C GLY A 77 -4.06 -10.32 15.91
N ILE A 78 -3.46 -9.95 14.78
CA ILE A 78 -2.16 -9.26 14.74
C ILE A 78 -2.15 -7.99 15.58
N ILE A 79 -3.16 -7.12 15.40
CA ILE A 79 -3.27 -5.87 16.14
C ILE A 79 -3.45 -6.13 17.63
N THR A 80 -4.29 -7.11 18.01
CA THR A 80 -4.56 -7.43 19.41
C THR A 80 -3.30 -7.92 20.12
N GLU A 81 -2.52 -8.78 19.47
CA GLU A 81 -1.32 -9.40 20.06
C GLU A 81 -0.12 -8.45 20.06
N TYR A 82 0.04 -7.63 19.01
CA TYR A 82 1.28 -6.88 18.75
C TYR A 82 1.07 -5.36 18.61
N SER A 83 -0.03 -4.80 19.14
CA SER A 83 -0.43 -3.40 18.91
C SER A 83 0.70 -2.38 19.06
N ASN A 84 1.55 -2.52 20.09
CA ASN A 84 2.64 -1.59 20.41
C ASN A 84 3.73 -1.50 19.34
N ARG A 85 3.79 -2.46 18.40
CA ARG A 85 4.84 -2.55 17.39
C ARG A 85 4.29 -2.79 15.97
N ILE A 86 2.98 -2.73 15.80
CA ILE A 86 2.32 -2.78 14.48
C ILE A 86 1.79 -1.40 14.11
N THR A 87 2.20 -0.93 12.94
CA THR A 87 1.64 0.26 12.30
C THR A 87 0.93 -0.15 11.03
N ILE A 88 -0.22 0.44 10.73
CA ILE A 88 -0.97 0.19 9.50
C ILE A 88 -0.98 1.44 8.64
N GLY A 89 -0.48 1.31 7.42
CA GLY A 89 -0.52 2.33 6.36
C GLY A 89 -1.48 1.95 5.23
N CYS A 90 -1.75 2.91 4.35
CA CYS A 90 -2.61 2.77 3.19
C CYS A 90 -1.82 2.26 1.97
N HIS A 91 -2.31 1.19 1.34
CA HIS A 91 -1.81 0.68 0.06
C HIS A 91 -2.80 0.91 -1.09
N GLY A 92 -3.68 1.90 -0.94
CA GLY A 92 -4.75 2.21 -1.88
C GLY A 92 -6.00 1.34 -1.71
N LEU A 93 -7.00 1.59 -2.57
CA LEU A 93 -8.31 0.94 -2.46
C LEU A 93 -8.33 -0.48 -3.04
N THR A 94 -7.88 -0.65 -4.28
CA THR A 94 -7.93 -1.93 -5.03
C THR A 94 -6.60 -2.31 -5.66
N HIS A 95 -5.50 -1.67 -5.25
CA HIS A 95 -4.16 -1.85 -5.84
C HIS A 95 -4.04 -1.41 -7.33
N LYS A 96 -4.73 -0.33 -7.72
CA LYS A 96 -4.57 0.30 -9.04
C LYS A 96 -3.22 1.02 -9.17
N SER A 97 -2.47 0.75 -10.23
CA SER A 97 -1.19 1.41 -10.54
C SER A 97 -1.42 2.76 -11.23
N TRP A 98 -1.84 3.76 -10.46
CA TRP A 98 -2.32 5.07 -10.96
C TRP A 98 -1.40 5.74 -11.98
N SER A 99 -0.08 5.81 -11.73
CA SER A 99 0.85 6.47 -12.66
C SER A 99 1.04 5.75 -14.01
N ALA A 100 0.54 4.52 -14.16
CA ALA A 100 0.53 3.80 -15.43
C ALA A 100 -0.65 4.21 -16.33
N TRP A 101 -1.69 4.82 -15.76
CA TRP A 101 -2.86 5.34 -16.47
C TRP A 101 -2.67 6.84 -16.80
N PRO A 102 -3.51 7.42 -17.67
CA PRO A 102 -3.61 8.87 -17.78
C PRO A 102 -3.85 9.52 -16.42
N GLU A 103 -3.32 10.73 -16.25
CA GLU A 103 -3.51 11.52 -15.03
C GLU A 103 -4.99 11.70 -14.71
N ASP A 104 -5.35 11.40 -13.47
CA ASP A 104 -6.71 11.52 -12.95
C ASP A 104 -6.65 11.79 -11.44
N ALA A 105 -6.30 13.03 -11.10
CA ALA A 105 -6.12 13.46 -9.72
C ALA A 105 -7.42 13.36 -8.89
N GLU A 106 -8.57 13.58 -9.52
CA GLU A 106 -9.88 13.52 -8.85
C GLU A 106 -10.22 12.09 -8.42
N GLN A 107 -10.21 11.13 -9.35
CA GLN A 107 -10.51 9.73 -9.00
C GLN A 107 -9.44 9.15 -8.08
N PHE A 108 -8.18 9.57 -8.23
CA PHE A 108 -7.12 9.16 -7.31
C PHE A 108 -7.41 9.66 -5.88
N SER A 109 -7.75 10.95 -5.71
CA SER A 109 -8.10 11.51 -4.40
C SER A 109 -9.28 10.78 -3.76
N GLN A 110 -10.37 10.58 -4.52
CA GLN A 110 -11.54 9.83 -4.05
C GLN A 110 -11.17 8.42 -3.58
N SER A 111 -10.33 7.72 -4.38
CA SER A 111 -9.88 6.37 -4.05
C SER A 111 -9.02 6.33 -2.77
N ILE A 112 -8.14 7.32 -2.58
CA ILE A 112 -7.29 7.39 -1.38
C ILE A 112 -8.12 7.77 -0.15
N THR A 113 -9.02 8.74 -0.24
CA THR A 113 -9.93 9.10 0.86
C THR A 113 -10.75 7.91 1.31
N GLN A 114 -11.37 7.19 0.36
CA GLN A 114 -12.14 5.98 0.68
C GLN A 114 -11.27 4.90 1.34
N ALA A 115 -10.06 4.66 0.84
CA ALA A 115 -9.15 3.68 1.42
C ALA A 115 -8.74 4.07 2.86
N ILE A 116 -8.44 5.35 3.11
CA ILE A 116 -8.11 5.87 4.44
C ILE A 116 -9.29 5.67 5.40
N GLU A 117 -10.51 6.04 4.99
CA GLU A 117 -11.72 5.87 5.83
C GLU A 117 -11.95 4.41 6.21
N GLN A 118 -11.87 3.49 5.24
CA GLN A 118 -12.07 2.07 5.48
C GLN A 118 -10.99 1.46 6.39
N ILE A 119 -9.72 1.77 6.11
CA ILE A 119 -8.60 1.21 6.88
C ILE A 119 -8.57 1.79 8.28
N SER A 120 -8.60 3.12 8.43
CA SER A 120 -8.54 3.77 9.74
C SER A 120 -9.74 3.41 10.62
N GLY A 121 -10.94 3.32 10.03
CA GLY A 121 -12.14 2.88 10.73
C GLY A 121 -12.04 1.43 11.24
N PHE A 122 -11.29 0.57 10.54
CA PHE A 122 -11.10 -0.82 10.94
C PHE A 122 -9.98 -1.02 11.97
N VAL A 123 -8.83 -0.36 11.80
CA VAL A 123 -7.61 -0.61 12.60
C VAL A 123 -7.41 0.38 13.75
N GLY A 124 -8.19 1.46 13.82
CA GLY A 124 -8.18 2.42 14.92
C GLY A 124 -6.80 3.07 15.14
N GLU A 125 -6.31 3.03 16.39
CA GLU A 125 -5.10 3.73 16.81
C GLU A 125 -3.81 3.21 16.15
N ASN A 126 -3.83 2.02 15.55
CA ASN A 126 -2.70 1.49 14.79
C ASN A 126 -2.55 2.13 13.40
N PHE A 127 -3.55 2.89 12.93
CA PHE A 127 -3.47 3.59 11.66
C PHE A 127 -2.47 4.76 11.71
N ARG A 128 -1.67 4.89 10.66
CA ARG A 128 -0.93 6.12 10.36
C ARG A 128 -1.26 6.55 8.94
N PRO A 129 -1.39 7.86 8.67
CA PRO A 129 -1.65 8.38 7.33
C PRO A 129 -0.39 8.31 6.47
N TRP A 130 0.12 7.10 6.29
CA TRP A 130 1.28 6.75 5.50
C TRP A 130 0.80 5.98 4.28
N PHE A 131 1.47 6.19 3.16
CA PHE A 131 1.08 5.63 1.89
C PHE A 131 2.23 4.83 1.29
N ARG A 132 1.84 3.78 0.57
CA ARG A 132 2.70 3.12 -0.39
C ARG A 132 1.90 2.87 -1.66
N ALA A 133 2.48 3.23 -2.79
CA ALA A 133 1.82 3.13 -4.07
C ALA A 133 1.75 1.68 -4.53
N PRO A 134 0.59 1.22 -5.02
CA PRO A 134 0.43 -0.07 -5.65
C PRO A 134 1.51 -0.39 -6.68
N ALA A 135 2.21 -1.51 -6.51
CA ALA A 135 3.35 -1.94 -7.31
C ALA A 135 4.46 -0.88 -7.48
N GLY A 136 4.52 0.15 -6.62
CA GLY A 136 5.47 1.26 -6.64
C GLY A 136 5.24 2.29 -7.75
N TYR A 137 4.04 2.38 -8.31
CA TYR A 137 3.70 3.32 -9.39
C TYR A 137 3.26 4.67 -8.82
N MET A 138 4.18 5.63 -8.86
CA MET A 138 3.98 7.02 -8.43
C MET A 138 4.26 8.00 -9.56
N ALA A 139 3.60 9.14 -9.58
CA ALA A 139 3.91 10.23 -10.50
C ALA A 139 3.84 11.57 -9.78
N PRO A 140 4.50 12.63 -10.28
CA PRO A 140 4.52 13.94 -9.64
C PRO A 140 3.12 14.50 -9.35
N TRP A 141 2.15 14.28 -10.25
CA TRP A 141 0.77 14.74 -10.09
C TRP A 141 0.03 14.09 -8.91
N MET A 142 0.49 12.93 -8.42
CA MET A 142 -0.14 12.22 -7.31
C MET A 142 0.20 12.84 -5.94
N VAL A 143 1.26 13.66 -5.86
CA VAL A 143 1.77 14.18 -4.59
C VAL A 143 0.77 15.13 -3.93
N ALA A 144 0.22 16.10 -4.67
CA ALA A 144 -0.74 17.05 -4.11
C ALA A 144 -2.03 16.37 -3.62
N PRO A 145 -2.69 15.49 -4.39
CA PRO A 145 -3.79 14.64 -3.90
C PRO A 145 -3.49 13.89 -2.60
N LEU A 146 -2.30 13.27 -2.48
CA LEU A 146 -1.94 12.55 -1.26
C LEU A 146 -1.88 13.47 -0.04
N VAL A 147 -1.26 14.65 -0.19
CA VAL A 147 -1.20 15.67 0.87
C VAL A 147 -2.61 16.14 1.24
N ASP A 148 -3.45 16.41 0.25
CA ASP A 148 -4.82 16.90 0.47
C ASP A 148 -5.71 15.85 1.15
N CYS A 149 -5.46 14.56 0.91
CA CYS A 149 -6.06 13.44 1.65
C CYS A 149 -5.46 13.24 3.06
N GLY A 150 -4.48 14.04 3.47
CA GLY A 150 -3.85 13.99 4.79
C GLY A 150 -2.70 12.98 4.94
N ILE A 151 -2.20 12.40 3.84
CA ILE A 151 -1.02 11.53 3.88
C ILE A 151 0.24 12.38 4.19
N ILE A 152 1.04 11.90 5.13
CA ILE A 152 2.26 12.60 5.61
C ILE A 152 3.56 11.86 5.25
N VAL A 153 3.48 10.58 4.86
CA VAL A 153 4.62 9.76 4.42
C VAL A 153 4.24 8.99 3.15
N ASP A 154 5.12 8.99 2.15
CA ASP A 154 5.08 8.05 1.01
C ASP A 154 6.35 7.20 1.03
N SER A 155 6.24 5.88 0.95
CA SER A 155 7.41 4.98 0.93
C SER A 155 7.60 4.25 -0.40
N SER A 156 7.12 4.86 -1.48
CA SER A 156 7.04 4.23 -2.81
C SER A 156 8.27 4.50 -3.67
N ILE A 157 9.02 5.56 -3.33
CA ILE A 157 10.18 6.00 -4.11
C ILE A 157 11.26 4.95 -4.03
N ASN A 158 11.65 4.44 -5.19
CA ASN A 158 12.79 3.55 -5.34
C ASN A 158 13.59 4.05 -6.53
N ASP A 159 14.68 4.79 -6.28
CA ASP A 159 15.51 5.38 -7.33
C ASP A 159 16.54 4.39 -7.90
N SER A 160 16.04 3.26 -8.39
CA SER A 160 16.82 2.32 -9.19
C SER A 160 16.56 2.50 -10.68
N ILE A 161 17.54 2.15 -11.52
CA ILE A 161 17.39 2.20 -12.99
C ILE A 161 16.17 1.35 -13.43
N LEU A 162 15.91 0.24 -12.75
CA LEU A 162 14.82 -0.70 -13.06
C LEU A 162 13.42 -0.16 -12.75
N THR A 163 13.32 0.86 -11.90
CA THR A 163 12.04 1.41 -11.40
C THR A 163 11.68 2.76 -11.99
N ARG A 164 12.53 3.35 -12.86
CA ARG A 164 12.27 4.66 -13.49
C ARG A 164 10.93 4.74 -14.22
N VAL A 165 10.54 3.65 -14.90
CA VAL A 165 9.25 3.57 -15.62
C VAL A 165 8.03 3.69 -14.69
N LYS A 166 8.21 3.49 -13.39
CA LYS A 166 7.14 3.59 -12.40
C LYS A 166 6.86 5.02 -11.96
N ALA A 167 7.73 5.98 -12.31
CA ALA A 167 7.54 7.42 -12.07
C ALA A 167 6.44 8.07 -12.96
N GLY A 168 5.79 7.28 -13.83
CA GLY A 168 4.91 7.76 -14.89
C GLY A 168 5.68 8.06 -16.18
N GLY A 169 5.02 7.92 -17.33
CA GLY A 169 5.65 8.08 -18.63
C GLY A 169 6.33 9.44 -18.81
N GLY A 170 7.63 9.44 -19.10
CA GLY A 170 8.42 10.66 -19.31
C GLY A 170 8.88 11.38 -18.03
N ASN A 171 8.55 10.86 -16.84
CA ASN A 171 8.94 11.44 -15.56
C ASN A 171 10.16 10.73 -14.94
N THR A 172 10.68 11.33 -13.88
CA THR A 172 11.79 10.86 -13.06
C THR A 172 11.42 10.86 -11.59
N TRP A 173 12.10 10.06 -10.76
CA TRP A 173 11.90 10.07 -9.31
C TRP A 173 12.21 11.43 -8.67
N GLN A 174 13.16 12.18 -9.22
CA GLN A 174 13.48 13.54 -8.76
C GLN A 174 12.26 14.48 -8.86
N GLN A 175 11.46 14.33 -9.91
CA GLN A 175 10.21 15.10 -10.07
C GLN A 175 9.11 14.64 -9.10
N VAL A 176 9.21 13.46 -8.48
CA VAL A 176 8.31 13.02 -7.41
C VAL A 176 8.76 13.58 -6.05
N VAL A 177 10.08 13.67 -5.83
CA VAL A 177 10.66 14.21 -4.59
C VAL A 177 10.46 15.73 -4.48
N ILE A 178 10.64 16.50 -5.57
CA ILE A 178 10.56 17.98 -5.55
C ILE A 178 9.18 18.50 -5.06
N PRO A 179 8.04 17.97 -5.53
CA PRO A 179 6.72 18.31 -5.00
C PRO A 179 6.49 17.83 -3.56
N ALA A 180 7.23 16.81 -3.11
CA ALA A 180 7.05 16.13 -1.83
C ALA A 180 7.65 16.86 -0.64
N ASN A 181 8.02 18.14 -0.70
CA ASN A 181 8.50 18.89 0.49
C ASN A 181 7.49 18.94 1.68
N LYS A 182 6.27 18.41 1.51
CA LYS A 182 5.26 18.18 2.56
C LYS A 182 5.04 16.70 2.93
N LEU A 183 5.61 15.76 2.17
CA LEU A 183 5.53 14.31 2.34
C LEU A 183 6.94 13.80 2.66
N VAL A 184 7.11 13.10 3.77
CA VAL A 184 8.40 12.42 4.00
C VAL A 184 8.45 11.22 3.05
N CYS A 185 9.45 11.22 2.16
CA CYS A 185 9.76 10.11 1.26
C CYS A 185 10.97 9.31 1.75
#